data_AF-A0A9N9IDT2-F1
#
_entry.id   AF-A0A9N9IDT2-F1
#
_cell.length_a   1.000
_cell.length_b   1.000
_cell.length_c   1.000
_cell.angle_alpha   90.00
_cell.angle_beta   90.00
_cell.angle_gamma   90.00
#
_symmetry.space_group_name_H-M   'P 1'
#
loop_
_entity.id
_entity.type
_entity.pdbx_description
1 polymer ?
#
loop_
_entity_poly.entity_id
_entity_poly.type
_entity_poly.pdbx_seq_one_letter_code
_entity_poly.pdbx_strand_id
1 'polypeptide(L)'
;MLSEADDPLVNGKIPSTEGRDPAYFSYYAMLQHQKVYAVEASQMAEKMRKLVETANAAESDGLAKNAFLKDKIEVIQAKIEDPDLPIPKVDTIISEPIGVLLIHERMLESYLYARDTYLKPGGTLFPSTGSIFLAPFSDAALWSETMGKARFWEQPSFYGVDLSALYSDAKDEMFGNFDPRTLIAQANPGGYVVDFYTVTMEELQDMTIPFIWQASYTGIIHGIAGWFDLHFSPPPSVPSGNTIAMSTGPAAERTHWQQVRFLLKEPLAVNAEAEIMVGEGQLTNPTIPLTSIYSLDFNRRRGKWRLHEQTYNYNYYPQSDNLFRPEYNCLYEPEHPLDTTVV
;
A
#
# COMPACT_ATOMS: atom_id res chain seq x y z
N MET A 1 3.07 15.49 6.88
CA MET A 1 3.27 16.58 7.88
C MET A 1 4.74 16.80 8.18
N LEU A 2 5.09 18.03 8.57
CA LEU A 2 6.46 18.47 8.83
C LEU A 2 6.52 19.11 10.23
N SER A 3 7.52 18.81 11.07
CA SER A 3 7.57 19.33 12.46
C SER A 3 8.99 19.69 12.93
N GLU A 4 9.09 20.74 13.75
CA GLU A 4 10.34 21.20 14.37
C GLU A 4 10.50 20.69 15.81
N ALA A 5 11.68 20.17 16.14
CA ALA A 5 11.99 19.53 17.42
C ALA A 5 13.27 20.10 18.04
N ASP A 6 13.26 20.30 19.36
CA ASP A 6 14.46 20.30 20.20
C ASP A 6 14.33 19.10 21.16
N ASP A 7 15.28 18.16 21.06
CA ASP A 7 15.51 16.97 21.93
C ASP A 7 14.79 15.63 21.56
N PRO A 8 15.51 14.48 21.50
CA PRO A 8 14.91 13.18 21.19
C PRO A 8 14.53 12.45 22.49
N LEU A 9 13.37 11.78 22.54
CA LEU A 9 13.16 10.48 23.22
C LEU A 9 11.68 10.05 23.15
N VAL A 10 11.48 8.82 22.67
CA VAL A 10 10.18 8.16 22.46
C VAL A 10 9.71 7.53 23.77
N ASN A 11 8.58 7.99 24.32
CA ASN A 11 7.93 7.36 25.47
C ASN A 11 6.71 6.51 25.03
N GLY A 12 7.01 5.30 24.54
CA GLY A 12 6.35 4.04 24.93
C GLY A 12 4.82 3.86 24.82
N LYS A 13 4.05 4.60 24.02
CA LYS A 13 2.62 4.30 23.81
C LYS A 13 2.30 3.99 22.36
N ILE A 14 1.77 2.79 22.14
CA ILE A 14 1.31 2.25 20.86
C ILE A 14 -0.07 2.85 20.53
N PRO A 15 -0.29 3.46 19.35
CA PRO A 15 -1.62 3.85 18.90
C PRO A 15 -2.42 2.65 18.39
N SER A 16 -3.66 2.52 18.82
CA SER A 16 -4.66 1.64 18.20
C SER A 16 -4.99 2.14 16.79
N THR A 17 -5.04 1.21 15.84
CA THR A 17 -5.39 1.42 14.44
C THR A 17 -6.81 1.93 14.28
N GLU A 18 -7.02 3.12 13.72
CA GLU A 18 -8.15 3.46 12.83
C GLU A 18 -8.13 4.94 12.42
N GLY A 19 -8.23 5.19 11.11
CA GLY A 19 -8.51 6.50 10.52
C GLY A 19 -7.39 7.06 9.64
N ARG A 20 -7.65 7.16 8.33
CA ARG A 20 -6.83 7.93 7.35
C ARG A 20 -6.96 9.44 7.58
N ASP A 21 -6.80 9.91 8.82
CA ASP A 21 -6.90 11.33 9.12
C ASP A 21 -5.50 11.92 9.37
N PRO A 22 -5.03 12.84 8.53
CA PRO A 22 -3.83 13.66 8.80
C PRO A 22 -3.84 14.30 10.20
N ALA A 23 -5.02 14.54 10.78
CA ALA A 23 -5.18 15.03 12.15
C ALA A 23 -4.66 14.04 13.21
N TYR A 24 -4.72 12.72 12.99
CA TYR A 24 -4.18 11.73 13.93
C TYR A 24 -2.65 11.77 13.98
N PHE A 25 -1.99 11.90 12.84
CA PHE A 25 -0.54 12.06 12.82
C PHE A 25 -0.13 13.42 13.40
N SER A 26 -0.91 14.49 13.13
CA SER A 26 -0.76 15.82 13.76
C SER A 26 -0.71 15.73 15.27
N TYR A 27 -1.67 15.02 15.85
CA TYR A 27 -1.75 14.80 17.28
C TYR A 27 -0.46 14.23 17.89
N TYR A 28 0.10 13.15 17.30
CA TYR A 28 1.30 12.51 17.86
C TYR A 28 2.59 13.32 17.63
N ALA A 29 2.73 13.99 16.49
CA ALA A 29 3.87 14.90 16.25
C ALA A 29 3.93 16.00 17.32
N MET A 30 2.79 16.59 17.66
CA MET A 30 2.71 17.72 18.60
C MET A 30 2.96 17.38 20.05
N LEU A 31 2.85 16.10 20.43
CA LEU A 31 3.23 15.65 21.77
C LEU A 31 4.74 15.80 22.01
N GLN A 32 5.54 15.91 20.94
CA GLN A 32 7.00 15.99 21.01
C GLN A 32 7.61 17.24 20.36
N HIS A 33 6.81 18.05 19.66
CA HIS A 33 7.32 19.14 18.82
C HIS A 33 6.70 20.50 19.16
N GLN A 34 7.49 21.57 19.00
CA GLN A 34 7.06 22.94 19.32
C GLN A 34 6.12 23.51 18.25
N LYS A 35 6.36 23.16 16.97
CA LYS A 35 5.58 23.62 15.82
C LYS A 35 5.40 22.50 14.81
N VAL A 36 4.20 22.38 14.26
CA VAL A 36 3.83 21.39 13.24
C VAL A 36 3.18 22.09 12.05
N TYR A 37 3.69 21.82 10.85
CA TYR A 37 3.12 22.21 9.57
C TYR A 37 2.34 21.03 8.98
N ALA A 38 1.01 21.11 9.07
CA ALA A 38 0.09 20.12 8.54
C ALA A 38 -0.30 20.50 7.11
N VAL A 39 0.37 19.87 6.13
CA VAL A 39 0.10 20.05 4.70
C VAL A 39 -0.91 19.02 4.24
N GLU A 40 -2.02 19.46 3.65
CA GLU A 40 -3.12 18.62 3.20
C GLU A 40 -3.77 19.19 1.94
N ALA A 41 -3.83 18.42 0.86
CA ALA A 41 -4.32 18.92 -0.43
C ALA A 41 -5.86 18.98 -0.51
N SER A 42 -6.57 18.14 0.25
CA SER A 42 -8.03 18.03 0.21
C SER A 42 -8.75 19.06 1.09
N GLN A 43 -10.08 19.03 1.04
CA GLN A 43 -10.94 19.82 1.93
C GLN A 43 -10.84 19.41 3.41
N MET A 44 -10.12 18.33 3.73
CA MET A 44 -9.84 17.97 5.13
C MET A 44 -9.05 19.08 5.84
N ALA A 45 -8.24 19.86 5.12
CA ALA A 45 -7.55 21.01 5.67
C ALA A 45 -8.49 22.02 6.35
N GLU A 46 -9.68 22.26 5.80
CA GLU A 46 -10.68 23.12 6.43
C GLU A 46 -11.22 22.54 7.74
N LYS A 47 -11.36 21.21 7.82
CA LYS A 47 -11.80 20.53 9.04
C LYS A 47 -10.71 20.59 10.11
N MET A 48 -9.45 20.39 9.73
CA MET A 48 -8.30 20.55 10.61
C MET A 48 -8.20 21.99 11.14
N ARG A 49 -8.36 23.01 10.29
CA ARG A 49 -8.40 24.42 10.72
C ARG A 49 -9.46 24.65 11.79
N LYS A 50 -10.68 24.13 11.60
CA LYS A 50 -11.75 24.24 12.62
C LYS A 50 -11.35 23.66 13.98
N LEU A 51 -10.64 22.53 14.00
CA LEU A 51 -10.13 21.93 15.24
C LEU A 51 -9.07 22.80 15.91
N VAL A 52 -8.13 23.34 15.13
CA VAL A 52 -7.04 24.21 15.60
C VAL A 52 -7.57 25.56 16.08
N GLU A 53 -8.47 26.19 15.34
CA GLU A 53 -9.11 27.47 15.69
C GLU A 53 -9.92 27.35 16.99
N THR A 54 -10.68 26.26 17.14
CA THR A 54 -11.45 25.99 18.37
C THR A 54 -10.51 25.84 19.57
N ALA A 55 -9.37 25.18 19.39
CA ALA A 55 -8.35 25.07 20.43
C ALA A 55 -7.69 26.42 20.77
N ASN A 56 -7.42 27.25 19.76
CA ASN A 56 -6.81 28.57 19.93
C ASN A 56 -7.74 29.55 20.65
N ALA A 57 -9.04 29.50 20.34
CA ALA A 57 -10.07 30.38 20.90
C ALA A 57 -10.48 30.03 22.33
N ALA A 58 -10.09 28.87 22.85
CA ALA A 58 -10.50 28.45 24.19
C ALA A 58 -9.77 29.26 25.29
N GLU A 59 -10.55 29.74 26.27
CA GLU A 59 -10.04 30.42 27.46
C GLU A 59 -9.21 29.47 28.35
N SER A 60 -8.29 30.04 29.13
CA SER A 60 -7.29 29.34 29.97
C SER A 60 -7.87 28.50 31.12
N ASP A 61 -9.18 28.35 31.19
CA ASP A 61 -9.93 27.93 32.37
C ASP A 61 -10.04 26.41 32.45
N GLY A 62 -8.92 25.70 32.29
CA GLY A 62 -8.74 24.26 32.61
C GLY A 62 -9.66 23.23 31.93
N LEU A 63 -10.70 23.65 31.19
CA LEU A 63 -11.73 22.82 30.54
C LEU A 63 -11.71 22.94 29.00
N ALA A 64 -10.75 23.68 28.45
CA ALA A 64 -10.58 23.90 27.02
C ALA A 64 -10.32 22.57 26.29
N LYS A 65 -11.30 22.14 25.48
CA LYS A 65 -11.14 20.97 24.59
C LYS A 65 -9.97 21.23 23.64
N ASN A 66 -9.10 20.24 23.50
CA ASN A 66 -7.94 20.30 22.61
C ASN A 66 -6.95 21.44 22.91
N ALA A 67 -6.88 21.95 24.15
CA ALA A 67 -5.95 23.02 24.52
C ALA A 67 -4.47 22.74 24.16
N PHE A 68 -4.08 21.47 24.10
CA PHE A 68 -2.75 21.02 23.69
C PHE A 68 -2.41 21.35 22.22
N LEU A 69 -3.41 21.71 21.40
CA LEU A 69 -3.22 22.12 20.01
C LEU A 69 -2.86 23.60 19.84
N LYS A 70 -3.07 24.39 20.90
CA LYS A 70 -3.05 25.85 20.83
C LYS A 70 -1.69 26.37 20.37
N ASP A 71 -1.71 27.23 19.34
CA ASP A 71 -0.55 27.89 18.72
C ASP A 71 0.53 26.96 18.13
N LYS A 72 0.27 25.64 18.06
CA LYS A 72 1.27 24.63 17.65
C LYS A 72 1.08 24.06 16.25
N ILE A 73 -0.14 24.03 15.69
CA ILE A 73 -0.36 23.58 14.29
C ILE A 73 -0.54 24.78 13.38
N GLU A 74 0.15 24.75 12.25
CA GLU A 74 -0.17 25.54 11.06
C GLU A 74 -0.70 24.63 9.96
N VAL A 75 -1.95 24.87 9.53
CA VAL A 75 -2.62 24.06 8.50
C VAL A 75 -2.47 24.73 7.14
N ILE A 76 -1.79 24.06 6.23
CA ILE A 76 -1.52 24.52 4.87
C ILE A 76 -2.30 23.65 3.90
N GLN A 77 -3.28 24.25 3.21
CA GLN A 77 -4.05 23.53 2.19
C GLN A 77 -3.37 23.65 0.84
N ALA A 78 -2.51 22.69 0.53
CA ALA A 78 -1.70 22.66 -0.69
C ALA A 78 -1.23 21.23 -0.94
N LYS A 79 -0.72 20.98 -2.15
CA LYS A 79 0.13 19.82 -2.40
C LYS A 79 1.52 20.12 -1.85
N ILE A 80 2.23 19.10 -1.35
CA ILE A 80 3.57 19.33 -0.80
C ILE A 80 4.59 19.74 -1.87
N GLU A 81 4.29 19.40 -3.12
CA GLU A 81 5.04 19.73 -4.34
C GLU A 81 4.76 21.13 -4.88
N ASP A 82 3.75 21.84 -4.36
CA ASP A 82 3.48 23.21 -4.78
C ASP A 82 4.70 24.11 -4.44
N PRO A 83 5.06 25.07 -5.31
CA PRO A 83 6.19 25.95 -5.07
C PRO A 83 5.91 26.94 -3.93
N ASP A 84 6.98 27.42 -3.28
CA ASP A 84 6.97 28.52 -2.31
C ASP A 84 6.04 28.32 -1.09
N LEU A 85 5.87 27.08 -0.63
CA LEU A 85 5.15 26.83 0.62
C LEU A 85 5.87 27.51 1.80
N PRO A 86 5.12 28.10 2.76
CA PRO A 86 5.70 28.82 3.90
C PRO A 86 6.20 27.85 4.99
N ILE A 87 7.05 26.89 4.61
CA ILE A 87 7.52 25.82 5.49
C ILE A 87 9.05 25.87 5.54
N PRO A 88 9.65 26.06 6.72
CA PRO A 88 11.10 25.97 6.88
C PRO A 88 11.58 24.52 6.70
N LYS A 89 12.91 24.34 6.68
CA LYS A 89 13.48 23.00 6.86
C LYS A 89 13.11 22.48 8.26
N VAL A 90 12.64 21.24 8.35
CA VAL A 90 12.12 20.62 9.58
C VAL A 90 12.99 19.45 10.08
N ASP A 91 12.87 19.14 11.37
CA ASP A 91 13.63 18.07 12.02
C ASP A 91 12.99 16.70 11.80
N THR A 92 11.66 16.65 11.70
CA THR A 92 10.92 15.40 11.53
C THR A 92 9.85 15.53 10.45
N ILE A 93 9.71 14.49 9.62
CA ILE A 93 8.61 14.33 8.68
C ILE A 93 7.81 13.09 9.08
N ILE A 94 6.52 13.30 9.32
CA ILE A 94 5.58 12.23 9.63
C ILE A 94 4.55 12.17 8.51
N SER A 95 4.39 11.00 7.90
CA SER A 95 3.33 10.76 6.93
C SER A 95 2.81 9.34 7.04
N GLU A 96 1.67 9.12 6.41
CA GLU A 96 1.15 7.80 6.07
C GLU A 96 1.14 7.75 4.54
N PRO A 97 2.28 7.42 3.91
CA PRO A 97 2.42 7.49 2.46
C PRO A 97 2.17 6.15 1.77
N ILE A 98 1.60 5.17 2.47
CA ILE A 98 1.63 3.76 2.05
C ILE A 98 0.30 3.32 1.44
N GLY A 99 0.40 2.67 0.29
CA GLY A 99 -0.72 1.93 -0.29
C GLY A 99 -0.56 0.42 -0.14
N VAL A 100 -1.42 -0.30 -0.84
CA VAL A 100 -1.32 -1.75 -1.03
C VAL A 100 0.09 -2.14 -1.51
N LEU A 101 0.66 -3.19 -0.90
CA LEU A 101 2.03 -3.64 -1.16
C LEU A 101 3.08 -2.52 -1.00
N LEU A 102 2.90 -1.62 -0.03
CA LEU A 102 3.76 -0.48 0.29
C LEU A 102 3.71 0.67 -0.74
N ILE A 103 3.75 0.35 -2.03
CA ILE A 103 4.02 1.31 -3.11
C ILE A 103 2.79 1.78 -3.88
N HIS A 104 1.65 1.11 -3.73
CA HIS A 104 0.44 1.53 -4.45
C HIS A 104 -0.03 2.92 -3.98
N GLU A 105 -0.90 3.58 -4.75
CA GLU A 105 -1.39 4.95 -4.53
C GLU A 105 -0.35 6.08 -4.71
N ARG A 106 0.92 5.75 -4.96
CA ARG A 106 2.02 6.69 -5.33
C ARG A 106 2.25 7.84 -4.34
N MET A 107 1.73 7.76 -3.12
CA MET A 107 1.96 8.78 -2.08
C MET A 107 3.40 8.80 -1.55
N LEU A 108 4.15 7.71 -1.74
CA LEU A 108 5.59 7.68 -1.46
C LEU A 108 6.36 8.74 -2.27
N GLU A 109 5.90 9.10 -3.47
CA GLU A 109 6.58 10.13 -4.29
C GLU A 109 6.55 11.50 -3.60
N SER A 110 5.39 11.89 -3.07
CA SER A 110 5.20 13.09 -2.25
C SER A 110 6.03 13.02 -0.96
N TYR A 111 6.17 11.84 -0.38
CA TYR A 111 6.97 11.63 0.82
C TYR A 111 8.47 11.85 0.56
N LEU A 112 8.99 11.32 -0.55
CA LEU A 112 10.37 11.55 -0.98
C LEU A 112 10.61 13.03 -1.36
N TYR A 113 9.66 13.66 -2.05
CA TYR A 113 9.72 15.09 -2.34
C TYR A 113 9.83 15.92 -1.04
N ALA A 114 9.02 15.57 -0.03
CA ALA A 114 9.03 16.23 1.26
C ALA A 114 10.38 16.04 1.99
N ARG A 115 10.94 14.83 1.96
CA ARG A 115 12.28 14.52 2.48
C ARG A 115 13.33 15.41 1.85
N ASP A 116 13.42 15.41 0.52
CA ASP A 116 14.49 16.09 -0.20
C ASP A 116 14.37 17.62 -0.07
N THR A 117 13.14 18.14 -0.05
CA THR A 117 12.87 19.58 -0.02
C THR A 117 12.85 20.17 1.38
N TYR A 118 12.26 19.47 2.35
CA TYR A 118 11.96 20.04 3.67
C TYR A 118 12.69 19.39 4.84
N LEU A 119 13.29 18.21 4.72
CA LEU A 119 14.03 17.61 5.85
C LEU A 119 15.41 18.30 6.04
N LYS A 120 15.78 18.59 7.28
CA LYS A 120 17.15 18.99 7.65
C LYS A 120 18.12 17.79 7.54
N PRO A 121 19.42 18.02 7.28
CA PRO A 121 20.42 16.95 7.37
C PRO A 121 20.38 16.27 8.76
N GLY A 122 20.25 14.94 8.78
CA GLY A 122 20.14 14.16 10.01
C GLY A 122 18.77 14.18 10.68
N GLY A 123 17.75 14.77 10.04
CA GLY A 123 16.36 14.71 10.50
C GLY A 123 15.76 13.31 10.42
N THR A 124 14.54 13.16 10.94
CA THR A 124 13.86 11.87 11.11
C THR A 124 12.67 11.71 10.16
N LEU A 125 12.52 10.51 9.59
CA LEU A 125 11.38 10.08 8.80
C LEU A 125 10.54 9.06 9.58
N PHE A 126 9.23 9.31 9.67
CA PHE A 126 8.24 8.35 10.14
C PHE A 126 7.20 8.10 9.03
N PRO A 127 7.08 6.87 8.50
CA PRO A 127 7.96 5.71 8.72
C PRO A 127 9.40 5.92 8.20
N SER A 128 10.33 5.14 8.75
CA SER A 128 11.76 5.20 8.37
C SER A 128 12.11 4.25 7.22
N THR A 129 11.56 3.03 7.26
CA THR A 129 11.74 2.02 6.21
C THR A 129 10.44 1.22 6.02
N GLY A 130 10.28 0.65 4.85
CA GLY A 130 9.28 -0.38 4.57
C GLY A 130 9.96 -1.67 4.09
N SER A 131 9.35 -2.82 4.35
CA SER A 131 9.86 -4.11 3.87
C SER A 131 8.77 -4.87 3.14
N ILE A 132 9.00 -5.19 1.87
CA ILE A 132 8.06 -5.95 1.05
C ILE A 132 8.35 -7.44 1.17
N PHE A 133 7.33 -8.22 1.44
CA PHE A 133 7.41 -9.66 1.55
C PHE A 133 6.57 -10.31 0.46
N LEU A 134 7.13 -11.35 -0.16
CA LEU A 134 6.49 -12.16 -1.18
C LEU A 134 6.61 -13.64 -0.80
N ALA A 135 5.53 -14.39 -0.98
CA ALA A 135 5.49 -15.84 -0.74
C ALA A 135 4.58 -16.56 -1.75
N PRO A 136 4.91 -17.78 -2.19
CA PRO A 136 4.03 -18.55 -3.06
C PRO A 136 2.89 -19.16 -2.25
N PHE A 137 1.67 -19.19 -2.81
CA PHE A 137 0.51 -19.78 -2.14
C PHE A 137 -0.22 -20.80 -3.03
N SER A 138 -0.97 -21.69 -2.36
CA SER A 138 -1.88 -22.65 -2.98
C SER A 138 -3.33 -22.35 -2.62
N ASP A 139 -4.12 -21.87 -3.57
CA ASP A 139 -5.56 -21.65 -3.40
C ASP A 139 -6.31 -22.04 -4.68
N ALA A 140 -6.65 -23.33 -4.78
CA ALA A 140 -7.35 -23.87 -5.94
C ALA A 140 -8.78 -23.34 -6.04
N ALA A 141 -9.43 -23.03 -4.91
CA ALA A 141 -10.80 -22.54 -4.88
C ALA A 141 -10.86 -21.12 -5.47
N LEU A 142 -10.01 -20.21 -4.98
CA LEU A 142 -9.88 -18.88 -5.54
C LEU A 142 -9.52 -18.92 -7.02
N TRP A 143 -8.51 -19.70 -7.40
CA TRP A 143 -8.08 -19.79 -8.79
C TRP A 143 -9.22 -20.30 -9.68
N SER A 144 -9.98 -21.30 -9.23
CA SER A 144 -11.11 -21.85 -9.97
C SER A 144 -12.29 -20.88 -10.07
N GLU A 145 -12.63 -20.16 -8.99
CA GLU A 145 -13.66 -19.11 -9.01
C GLU A 145 -13.29 -17.99 -9.98
N THR A 146 -12.02 -17.56 -9.91
CA THR A 146 -11.42 -16.55 -10.76
C THR A 146 -11.50 -16.95 -12.23
N MET A 147 -10.99 -18.15 -12.57
CA MET A 147 -11.08 -18.66 -13.93
C MET A 147 -12.53 -18.88 -14.37
N GLY A 148 -13.43 -19.27 -13.46
CA GLY A 148 -14.85 -19.40 -13.72
C GLY A 148 -15.50 -18.09 -14.18
N LYS A 149 -15.11 -16.94 -13.61
CA LYS A 149 -15.56 -15.61 -14.07
C LYS A 149 -15.09 -15.32 -15.49
N ALA A 150 -13.84 -15.66 -15.83
CA ALA A 150 -13.34 -15.53 -17.20
C ALA A 150 -14.10 -16.42 -18.20
N ARG A 151 -14.50 -17.64 -17.81
CA ARG A 151 -15.27 -18.57 -18.67
C ARG A 151 -16.63 -18.04 -19.10
N PHE A 152 -17.20 -17.06 -18.39
CA PHE A 152 -18.40 -16.37 -18.86
C PHE A 152 -18.22 -15.83 -20.28
N TRP A 153 -17.02 -15.37 -20.63
CA TRP A 153 -16.72 -14.79 -21.93
C TRP A 153 -16.49 -15.85 -23.02
N GLU A 154 -16.37 -17.14 -22.71
CA GLU A 154 -16.26 -18.22 -23.71
C GLU A 154 -17.60 -18.54 -24.40
N GLN A 155 -18.64 -17.72 -24.20
CA GLN A 155 -19.96 -17.93 -24.78
C GLN A 155 -19.98 -17.53 -26.26
N PRO A 156 -20.21 -18.48 -27.19
CA PRO A 156 -20.26 -18.18 -28.63
C PRO A 156 -21.55 -17.48 -29.07
N SER A 157 -22.55 -17.35 -28.18
CA SER A 157 -23.83 -16.71 -28.47
C SER A 157 -24.55 -16.28 -27.19
N PHE A 158 -24.06 -15.21 -26.56
CA PHE A 158 -24.76 -14.48 -25.51
C PHE A 158 -25.73 -13.48 -26.14
N TYR A 159 -27.03 -13.78 -26.10
CA TYR A 159 -28.07 -13.01 -26.82
C TYR A 159 -27.79 -12.80 -28.32
N GLY A 160 -27.14 -13.77 -28.96
CA GLY A 160 -26.75 -13.70 -30.38
C GLY A 160 -25.43 -13.00 -30.66
N VAL A 161 -24.68 -12.60 -29.62
CA VAL A 161 -23.34 -12.03 -29.73
C VAL A 161 -22.29 -13.04 -29.26
N ASP A 162 -21.26 -13.26 -30.05
CA ASP A 162 -20.10 -14.08 -29.65
C ASP A 162 -19.16 -13.24 -28.77
N LEU A 163 -19.00 -13.66 -27.52
CA LEU A 163 -18.16 -12.96 -26.53
C LEU A 163 -16.73 -13.52 -26.46
N SER A 164 -16.43 -14.62 -27.17
CA SER A 164 -15.18 -15.39 -27.04
C SER A 164 -13.92 -14.58 -27.34
N ALA A 165 -14.05 -13.52 -28.13
CA ALA A 165 -12.97 -12.58 -28.40
C ALA A 165 -12.44 -11.87 -27.14
N LEU A 166 -13.23 -11.75 -26.06
CA LEU A 166 -12.86 -11.07 -24.81
C LEU A 166 -12.32 -12.03 -23.73
N TYR A 167 -12.29 -13.33 -24.00
CA TYR A 167 -11.87 -14.33 -23.00
C TYR A 167 -10.43 -14.14 -22.53
N SER A 168 -9.51 -13.82 -23.45
CA SER A 168 -8.11 -13.57 -23.11
C SER A 168 -7.95 -12.39 -22.16
N ASP A 169 -8.73 -11.33 -22.38
CA ASP A 169 -8.60 -10.07 -21.67
C ASP A 169 -9.21 -10.21 -20.27
N ALA A 170 -10.36 -10.89 -20.16
CA ALA A 170 -10.98 -11.20 -18.88
C ALA A 170 -10.11 -12.07 -17.94
N LYS A 171 -9.15 -12.83 -18.49
CA LYS A 171 -8.20 -13.64 -17.72
C LYS A 171 -7.11 -12.80 -17.03
N ASP A 172 -6.90 -11.55 -17.46
CA ASP A 172 -5.72 -10.76 -17.08
C ASP A 172 -5.93 -9.84 -15.85
N GLU A 173 -7.17 -9.64 -15.38
CA GLU A 173 -7.54 -8.57 -14.44
C GLU A 173 -7.81 -8.98 -12.96
N MET A 174 -7.19 -10.04 -12.41
CA MET A 174 -7.75 -10.69 -11.19
C MET A 174 -6.84 -10.79 -9.94
N PHE A 175 -7.36 -10.37 -8.77
CA PHE A 175 -6.68 -10.30 -7.45
C PHE A 175 -7.59 -10.69 -6.24
N GLY A 176 -7.05 -10.80 -5.00
CA GLY A 176 -7.85 -10.81 -3.74
C GLY A 176 -7.08 -11.14 -2.42
N ASN A 177 -7.78 -11.53 -1.31
CA ASN A 177 -7.27 -11.93 0.05
C ASN A 177 -7.30 -13.43 0.45
N PHE A 178 -6.34 -13.94 1.26
CA PHE A 178 -6.21 -15.38 1.64
C PHE A 178 -5.94 -15.69 3.13
N ASP A 179 -6.02 -16.98 3.49
CA ASP A 179 -5.62 -17.55 4.80
C ASP A 179 -4.11 -17.88 4.86
N PRO A 180 -3.38 -17.41 5.88
CA PRO A 180 -1.93 -17.63 6.05
C PRO A 180 -1.46 -19.08 5.87
N ARG A 181 -2.32 -20.06 6.16
CA ARG A 181 -2.00 -21.50 6.06
C ARG A 181 -1.89 -22.02 4.63
N THR A 182 -2.26 -21.21 3.63
CA THR A 182 -2.17 -21.58 2.21
C THR A 182 -0.79 -21.31 1.60
N LEU A 183 0.16 -20.72 2.35
CA LEU A 183 1.52 -20.50 1.87
C LEU A 183 2.24 -21.84 1.62
N ILE A 184 2.90 -21.95 0.47
CA ILE A 184 3.72 -23.12 0.10
C ILE A 184 5.13 -23.00 0.68
N ALA A 185 5.64 -21.78 0.79
CA ALA A 185 6.96 -21.50 1.33
C ALA A 185 6.88 -20.31 2.29
N GLN A 186 7.89 -20.20 3.16
CA GLN A 186 8.11 -18.96 3.90
C GLN A 186 8.35 -17.81 2.92
N ALA A 187 8.01 -16.60 3.35
CA ALA A 187 8.34 -15.40 2.59
C ALA A 187 9.85 -15.27 2.41
N ASN A 188 10.27 -14.40 1.48
CA ASN A 188 11.67 -14.02 1.34
C ASN A 188 12.24 -13.56 2.70
N PRO A 189 13.30 -14.22 3.22
CA PRO A 189 13.87 -13.89 4.52
C PRO A 189 14.29 -12.42 4.60
N GLY A 190 13.85 -11.71 5.65
CA GLY A 190 14.19 -10.31 5.88
C GLY A 190 13.41 -9.29 5.04
N GLY A 191 12.62 -9.72 4.06
CA GLY A 191 11.89 -8.80 3.18
C GLY A 191 12.80 -8.03 2.22
N TYR A 192 12.19 -7.36 1.25
CA TYR A 192 12.89 -6.38 0.40
C TYR A 192 12.75 -5.00 1.05
N VAL A 193 13.87 -4.50 1.59
CA VAL A 193 13.89 -3.26 2.37
C VAL A 193 13.95 -2.06 1.45
N VAL A 194 12.96 -1.18 1.57
CA VAL A 194 12.93 0.16 0.99
C VAL A 194 13.27 1.14 2.11
N ASP A 195 14.46 1.71 2.05
CA ASP A 195 14.91 2.73 2.99
C ASP A 195 14.45 4.12 2.51
N PHE A 196 13.51 4.73 3.23
CA PHE A 196 12.95 6.01 2.83
C PHE A 196 13.94 7.17 2.97
N TYR A 197 15.07 7.00 3.66
CA TYR A 197 16.11 8.02 3.68
C TYR A 197 16.93 8.07 2.39
N THR A 198 17.08 6.94 1.70
CA THR A 198 18.05 6.79 0.61
C THR A 198 17.42 6.46 -0.73
N VAL A 199 16.25 5.81 -0.75
CA VAL A 199 15.57 5.43 -1.99
C VAL A 199 15.31 6.64 -2.87
N THR A 200 15.56 6.47 -4.16
CA THR A 200 15.33 7.49 -5.19
C THR A 200 13.98 7.32 -5.87
N MET A 201 13.52 8.37 -6.55
CA MET A 201 12.30 8.32 -7.35
C MET A 201 12.39 7.28 -8.48
N GLU A 202 13.57 7.12 -9.08
CA GLU A 202 13.81 6.14 -10.16
C GLU A 202 13.68 4.71 -9.65
N GLU A 203 14.32 4.39 -8.51
CA GLU A 203 14.22 3.07 -7.88
C GLU A 203 12.81 2.73 -7.39
N LEU A 204 12.01 3.74 -7.03
CA LEU A 204 10.60 3.54 -6.65
C LEU A 204 9.70 3.26 -7.86
N GLN A 205 10.00 3.87 -9.01
CA GLN A 205 9.24 3.69 -10.26
C GLN A 205 9.57 2.38 -10.99
N ASP A 206 10.81 1.91 -10.83
CA ASP A 206 11.30 0.66 -11.38
C ASP A 206 12.12 -0.09 -10.32
N MET A 207 11.45 -1.02 -9.62
CA MET A 207 12.08 -1.83 -8.59
C MET A 207 12.14 -3.30 -9.03
N THR A 208 13.25 -3.95 -8.72
CA THR A 208 13.40 -5.40 -8.87
C THR A 208 13.56 -6.05 -7.50
N ILE A 209 12.62 -6.92 -7.14
CA ILE A 209 12.66 -7.70 -5.91
C ILE A 209 13.19 -9.10 -6.22
N PRO A 210 14.44 -9.43 -5.85
CA PRO A 210 14.94 -10.80 -5.97
C PRO A 210 14.40 -11.65 -4.81
N PHE A 211 13.97 -12.88 -5.12
CA PHE A 211 13.57 -13.83 -4.08
C PHE A 211 13.81 -15.27 -4.50
N ILE A 212 14.13 -16.09 -3.50
CA ILE A 212 14.27 -17.53 -3.61
C ILE A 212 13.43 -18.13 -2.49
N TRP A 213 12.59 -19.09 -2.85
CA TRP A 213 11.78 -19.83 -1.89
C TRP A 213 12.15 -21.30 -1.91
N GLN A 214 12.11 -21.94 -0.75
CA GLN A 214 12.15 -23.39 -0.66
C GLN A 214 10.74 -23.89 -0.33
N ALA A 215 10.18 -24.74 -1.19
CA ALA A 215 8.84 -25.29 -0.97
C ALA A 215 8.80 -26.15 0.30
N SER A 216 7.89 -25.83 1.22
CA SER A 216 7.72 -26.58 2.47
C SER A 216 7.03 -27.94 2.27
N TYR A 217 6.26 -28.09 1.19
CA TYR A 217 5.53 -29.32 0.86
C TYR A 217 5.26 -29.43 -0.65
N THR A 218 4.94 -30.64 -1.13
CA THR A 218 4.54 -30.89 -2.52
C THR A 218 3.13 -30.37 -2.78
N GLY A 219 2.94 -29.53 -3.79
CA GLY A 219 1.65 -28.92 -4.08
C GLY A 219 1.62 -28.15 -5.40
N ILE A 220 0.60 -27.30 -5.53
CA ILE A 220 0.38 -26.46 -6.72
C ILE A 220 0.41 -24.99 -6.29
N ILE A 221 1.36 -24.24 -6.83
CA ILE A 221 1.44 -22.78 -6.66
C ILE A 221 0.42 -22.15 -7.61
N HIS A 222 -0.60 -21.52 -7.02
CA HIS A 222 -1.65 -20.82 -7.75
C HIS A 222 -1.33 -19.33 -7.92
N GLY A 223 -0.43 -18.79 -7.10
CA GLY A 223 -0.07 -17.38 -7.12
C GLY A 223 1.05 -17.01 -6.17
N ILE A 224 1.38 -15.73 -6.16
CA ILE A 224 2.32 -15.08 -5.23
C ILE A 224 1.52 -14.14 -4.35
N ALA A 225 1.61 -14.30 -3.04
CA ALA A 225 1.08 -13.38 -2.05
C ALA A 225 2.11 -12.29 -1.77
N GLY A 226 1.65 -11.08 -1.50
CA GLY A 226 2.49 -9.95 -1.13
C GLY A 226 1.91 -9.15 0.04
N TRP A 227 2.78 -8.68 0.92
CA TRP A 227 2.46 -7.78 2.03
C TRP A 227 3.67 -6.92 2.36
N PHE A 228 3.53 -6.04 3.35
CA PHE A 228 4.63 -5.22 3.80
C PHE A 228 4.64 -4.98 5.31
N ASP A 229 5.82 -4.68 5.82
CA ASP A 229 6.00 -4.18 7.18
C ASP A 229 6.55 -2.75 7.12
N LEU A 230 6.18 -1.92 8.09
CA LEU A 230 6.73 -0.59 8.31
C LEU A 230 7.58 -0.58 9.56
N HIS A 231 8.70 0.12 9.50
CA HIS A 231 9.59 0.34 10.64
C HIS A 231 9.69 1.83 10.96
N PHE A 232 9.60 2.12 12.25
CA PHE A 232 9.69 3.44 12.84
C PHE A 232 10.93 3.45 13.74
N SER A 233 12.07 3.70 13.12
CA SER A 233 13.39 3.72 13.75
C SER A 233 13.80 5.14 14.13
N PRO A 234 14.64 5.31 15.16
CA PRO A 234 15.31 6.58 15.43
C PRO A 234 16.08 7.10 14.20
N PRO A 235 16.36 8.41 14.12
CA PRO A 235 17.16 8.96 13.05
C PRO A 235 18.54 8.29 12.97
N PRO A 236 19.16 8.22 11.78
CA PRO A 236 20.45 7.54 11.57
C PRO A 236 21.58 8.05 12.48
N SER A 237 21.46 9.30 12.95
CA SER A 237 22.40 9.96 13.86
C SER A 237 22.31 9.48 15.32
N VAL A 238 21.22 8.80 15.70
CA VAL A 238 20.97 8.32 17.07
C VAL A 238 20.78 6.80 17.05
N PRO A 239 21.86 6.01 17.22
CA PRO A 239 21.79 4.54 17.14
C PRO A 239 21.11 3.87 18.34
N SER A 240 20.86 4.62 19.43
CA SER A 240 20.18 4.12 20.63
C SER A 240 18.74 4.59 20.68
N GLY A 241 17.79 3.72 20.38
CA GLY A 241 16.36 3.97 20.57
C GLY A 241 15.51 2.77 20.20
N ASN A 242 14.25 2.79 20.64
CA ASN A 242 13.31 1.71 20.35
C ASN A 242 12.85 1.81 18.90
N THR A 243 13.01 0.73 18.16
CA THR A 243 12.38 0.57 16.84
C THR A 243 11.00 -0.05 17.05
N ILE A 244 9.97 0.59 16.50
CA ILE A 244 8.62 0.05 16.47
C ILE A 244 8.35 -0.45 15.05
N ALA A 245 7.70 -1.60 14.93
CA ALA A 245 7.30 -2.15 13.64
C ALA A 245 5.79 -2.38 13.59
N MET A 246 5.21 -2.19 12.41
CA MET A 246 3.83 -2.55 12.09
C MET A 246 3.87 -3.51 10.91
N SER A 247 3.22 -4.68 11.04
CA SER A 247 3.16 -5.67 9.98
C SER A 247 1.76 -5.74 9.37
N THR A 248 1.69 -5.83 8.04
CA THR A 248 0.47 -6.22 7.31
C THR A 248 0.50 -7.69 6.93
N GLY A 249 1.44 -8.46 7.48
CA GLY A 249 1.62 -9.86 7.17
C GLY A 249 0.43 -10.72 7.58
N PRO A 250 0.28 -11.89 6.95
CA PRO A 250 -0.85 -12.78 7.19
C PRO A 250 -0.89 -13.31 8.64
N ALA A 251 0.26 -13.37 9.34
CA ALA A 251 0.33 -13.77 10.74
C ALA A 251 0.07 -12.61 11.74
N ALA A 252 -0.05 -11.37 11.27
CA ALA A 252 -0.29 -10.20 12.10
C ALA A 252 -1.79 -9.90 12.27
N GLU A 253 -2.12 -8.95 13.14
CA GLU A 253 -3.48 -8.45 13.23
C GLU A 253 -3.93 -7.80 11.91
N ARG A 254 -5.22 -7.94 11.61
CA ARG A 254 -5.77 -7.46 10.35
C ARG A 254 -5.66 -5.94 10.24
N THR A 255 -5.08 -5.47 9.14
CA THR A 255 -5.06 -4.06 8.76
C THR A 255 -6.02 -3.78 7.60
N HIS A 256 -6.28 -2.50 7.32
CA HIS A 256 -7.11 -2.10 6.20
C HIS A 256 -6.40 -2.27 4.83
N TRP A 257 -5.06 -2.31 4.80
CA TRP A 257 -4.29 -2.61 3.59
C TRP A 257 -4.37 -4.07 3.17
N GLN A 258 -4.66 -4.97 4.12
CA GLN A 258 -4.71 -6.42 3.90
C GLN A 258 -3.44 -6.93 3.18
N GLN A 259 -3.59 -7.93 2.31
CA GLN A 259 -2.51 -8.50 1.51
C GLN A 259 -2.92 -8.51 0.04
N VAL A 260 -1.96 -8.53 -0.87
CA VAL A 260 -2.20 -8.67 -2.32
C VAL A 260 -1.91 -10.10 -2.77
N ARG A 261 -2.61 -10.57 -3.80
CA ARG A 261 -2.36 -11.86 -4.44
C ARG A 261 -2.25 -11.72 -5.94
N PHE A 262 -1.10 -12.14 -6.45
CA PHE A 262 -0.77 -12.22 -7.85
C PHE A 262 -1.03 -13.63 -8.36
N LEU A 263 -2.20 -13.85 -8.97
CA LEU A 263 -2.55 -15.16 -9.52
C LEU A 263 -1.71 -15.50 -10.76
N LEU A 264 -1.25 -16.75 -10.81
CA LEU A 264 -0.62 -17.30 -12.01
C LEU A 264 -1.71 -17.75 -13.00
N LYS A 265 -1.59 -17.33 -14.26
CA LYS A 265 -2.46 -17.80 -15.35
C LYS A 265 -2.44 -19.31 -15.53
N GLU A 266 -1.30 -19.92 -15.19
CA GLU A 266 -1.06 -21.35 -15.22
C GLU A 266 -0.36 -21.73 -13.91
N PRO A 267 -1.05 -22.46 -13.02
CA PRO A 267 -0.47 -22.90 -11.76
C PRO A 267 0.78 -23.77 -11.96
N LEU A 268 1.70 -23.71 -11.01
CA LEU A 268 2.97 -24.44 -11.06
C LEU A 268 2.98 -25.57 -10.03
N ALA A 269 3.11 -26.81 -10.48
CA ALA A 269 3.35 -27.94 -9.59
C ALA A 269 4.78 -27.88 -9.03
N VAL A 270 4.93 -28.09 -7.73
CA VAL A 270 6.22 -28.06 -7.03
C VAL A 270 6.32 -29.24 -6.07
N ASN A 271 7.51 -29.84 -5.96
CA ASN A 271 7.80 -30.86 -4.97
C ASN A 271 8.30 -30.21 -3.67
N ALA A 272 8.06 -30.87 -2.53
CA ALA A 272 8.69 -30.48 -1.27
C ALA A 272 10.20 -30.34 -1.43
N GLU A 273 10.78 -29.37 -0.71
CA GLU A 273 12.21 -29.03 -0.70
C GLU A 273 12.75 -28.44 -2.02
N ALA A 274 11.96 -28.40 -3.09
CA ALA A 274 12.37 -27.78 -4.34
C ALA A 274 12.60 -26.28 -4.16
N GLU A 275 13.71 -25.79 -4.71
CA GLU A 275 14.01 -24.37 -4.79
C GLU A 275 13.27 -23.72 -5.94
N ILE A 276 12.54 -22.65 -5.63
CA ILE A 276 11.85 -21.80 -6.57
C ILE A 276 12.64 -20.50 -6.64
N MET A 277 13.43 -20.35 -7.70
CA MET A 277 14.20 -19.14 -7.96
C MET A 277 13.43 -18.21 -8.89
N VAL A 278 13.23 -16.96 -8.47
CA VAL A 278 12.76 -15.90 -9.35
C VAL A 278 13.88 -14.87 -9.45
N GLY A 279 14.51 -14.85 -10.63
CA GLY A 279 15.69 -14.01 -10.87
C GLY A 279 15.40 -12.52 -10.70
N GLU A 280 14.21 -12.06 -11.11
CA GLU A 280 13.83 -10.65 -11.09
C GLU A 280 12.29 -10.52 -11.03
N GLY A 281 11.74 -10.07 -9.89
CA GLY A 281 10.36 -9.58 -9.81
C GLY A 281 10.34 -8.08 -10.04
N GLN A 282 10.07 -7.62 -11.26
CA GLN A 282 10.10 -6.19 -11.60
C GLN A 282 8.72 -5.55 -11.40
N LEU A 283 8.63 -4.54 -10.53
CA LEU A 283 7.49 -3.65 -10.36
C LEU A 283 7.79 -2.37 -11.14
N THR A 284 7.38 -2.33 -12.41
CA THR A 284 7.68 -1.23 -13.35
C THR A 284 6.47 -0.37 -13.66
N ASN A 285 6.70 0.92 -13.94
CA ASN A 285 5.80 1.71 -14.78
C ASN A 285 5.61 1.02 -16.16
N PRO A 286 4.35 0.82 -16.64
CA PRO A 286 4.09 0.12 -17.90
C PRO A 286 4.73 0.72 -19.16
N THR A 287 5.26 1.94 -19.09
CA THR A 287 5.91 2.65 -20.21
C THR A 287 7.39 2.30 -20.42
N ILE A 288 8.04 1.60 -19.48
CA ILE A 288 9.45 1.22 -19.60
C ILE A 288 9.56 -0.23 -20.12
N PRO A 289 10.25 -0.48 -21.25
CA PRO A 289 10.37 -1.83 -21.81
C PRO A 289 11.39 -2.70 -21.06
N LEU A 290 11.02 -3.97 -20.85
CA LEU A 290 11.86 -5.02 -20.23
C LEU A 290 13.13 -5.29 -21.05
N THR A 291 14.32 -5.01 -20.51
CA THR A 291 15.60 -5.38 -21.15
C THR A 291 16.33 -6.52 -20.43
N SER A 292 16.40 -7.66 -21.11
CA SER A 292 17.37 -8.79 -21.01
C SER A 292 17.69 -9.40 -19.63
N ILE A 293 17.35 -10.69 -19.47
CA ILE A 293 17.70 -11.55 -18.33
C ILE A 293 18.49 -12.77 -18.84
N TYR A 294 19.62 -13.07 -18.19
CA TYR A 294 20.61 -14.11 -18.53
C TYR A 294 20.03 -15.54 -18.65
N SER A 295 20.66 -16.38 -19.48
CA SER A 295 20.26 -17.78 -19.72
C SER A 295 20.85 -18.72 -18.66
N LEU A 296 19.99 -19.27 -17.80
CA LEU A 296 20.26 -20.47 -17.00
C LEU A 296 19.27 -21.55 -17.45
N ASP A 297 19.69 -22.82 -17.50
CA ASP A 297 18.92 -23.97 -18.03
C ASP A 297 17.73 -24.37 -17.12
N PHE A 298 16.78 -23.46 -16.88
CA PHE A 298 15.57 -23.69 -16.09
C PHE A 298 14.29 -23.50 -16.92
N ASN A 299 13.24 -24.27 -16.59
CA ASN A 299 11.89 -23.99 -17.09
C ASN A 299 11.39 -22.67 -16.49
N ARG A 300 11.07 -21.69 -17.35
CA ARG A 300 10.71 -20.33 -16.94
C ARG A 300 9.21 -20.06 -17.11
N ARG A 301 8.61 -19.40 -16.12
CA ARG A 301 7.28 -18.77 -16.22
C ARG A 301 7.40 -17.27 -15.98
N ARG A 302 6.56 -16.47 -16.64
CA ARG A 302 6.49 -15.00 -16.47
C ARG A 302 5.04 -14.60 -16.24
N GLY A 303 4.79 -13.79 -15.22
CA GLY A 303 3.55 -13.08 -15.01
C GLY A 303 3.78 -11.58 -15.08
N LYS A 304 2.76 -10.83 -15.52
CA LYS A 304 2.73 -9.36 -15.47
C LYS A 304 1.42 -8.98 -14.82
N TRP A 305 1.48 -8.14 -13.80
CA TRP A 305 0.32 -7.66 -13.07
C TRP A 305 0.32 -6.13 -13.05
N ARG A 306 -0.86 -5.53 -13.13
CA ARG A 306 -1.05 -4.09 -13.07
C ARG A 306 -1.60 -3.72 -11.71
N LEU A 307 -0.75 -3.16 -10.85
CA LEU A 307 -1.16 -2.77 -9.49
C LEU A 307 -2.19 -1.63 -9.45
N HIS A 308 -2.46 -0.94 -10.57
CA HIS A 308 -3.48 0.12 -10.64
C HIS A 308 -4.90 -0.41 -10.92
N GLU A 309 -5.04 -1.67 -11.35
CA GLU A 309 -6.31 -2.32 -11.67
C GLU A 309 -6.62 -3.39 -10.62
N GLN A 310 -6.76 -2.98 -9.35
CA GLN A 310 -7.00 -3.92 -8.25
C GLN A 310 -8.47 -4.31 -8.17
N THR A 311 -8.72 -5.62 -8.04
CA THR A 311 -10.03 -6.17 -7.68
C THR A 311 -10.03 -6.54 -6.20
N TYR A 312 -10.96 -5.95 -5.44
CA TYR A 312 -11.16 -6.31 -4.04
C TYR A 312 -12.09 -7.52 -3.96
N ASN A 313 -11.58 -8.62 -3.43
CA ASN A 313 -12.40 -9.79 -3.10
C ASN A 313 -12.76 -9.74 -1.61
N TYR A 314 -13.99 -9.33 -1.31
CA TYR A 314 -14.54 -9.23 0.04
C TYR A 314 -15.40 -10.45 0.39
N ASN A 315 -14.78 -11.60 0.65
CA ASN A 315 -15.50 -12.70 1.31
C ASN A 315 -15.62 -12.43 2.82
N TYR A 316 -16.54 -11.54 3.21
CA TYR A 316 -16.97 -11.39 4.59
C TYR A 316 -17.92 -12.55 4.95
N TYR A 317 -17.42 -13.57 5.65
CA TYR A 317 -18.28 -14.49 6.39
C TYR A 317 -17.95 -14.44 7.89
N PRO A 318 -18.52 -13.48 8.65
CA PRO A 318 -19.01 -13.83 9.97
C PRO A 318 -20.29 -14.67 9.79
N GLN A 319 -20.52 -15.60 10.70
CA GLN A 319 -21.64 -16.54 10.65
C GLN A 319 -22.98 -15.86 10.30
N SER A 320 -23.75 -16.53 9.43
CA SER A 320 -25.15 -16.28 9.04
C SER A 320 -25.51 -14.90 8.45
N ASP A 321 -25.60 -14.81 7.13
CA ASP A 321 -26.88 -14.50 6.46
C ASP A 321 -26.79 -14.73 4.94
N ASN A 322 -27.83 -15.35 4.38
CA ASN A 322 -28.02 -15.64 2.95
C ASN A 322 -28.33 -14.37 2.14
N LEU A 323 -27.39 -13.43 2.07
CA LEU A 323 -27.49 -12.25 1.22
C LEU A 323 -26.29 -12.19 0.27
N PHE A 324 -26.28 -13.08 -0.72
CA PHE A 324 -25.51 -12.84 -1.94
C PHE A 324 -26.08 -11.58 -2.61
N ARG A 325 -25.40 -10.45 -2.47
CA ARG A 325 -25.55 -9.33 -3.39
C ARG A 325 -24.39 -9.41 -4.38
N PRO A 326 -24.64 -9.50 -5.70
CA PRO A 326 -23.56 -9.39 -6.66
C PRO A 326 -22.93 -8.01 -6.51
N GLU A 327 -21.62 -8.00 -6.23
CA GLU A 327 -20.80 -6.80 -6.31
C GLU A 327 -20.88 -6.29 -7.75
N TYR A 328 -21.22 -5.02 -7.93
CA TYR A 328 -21.12 -4.36 -9.22
C TYR A 328 -19.63 -4.30 -9.58
N ASN A 329 -19.15 -5.28 -10.34
CA ASN A 329 -17.95 -5.11 -11.14
C ASN A 329 -18.14 -3.84 -11.98
N CYS A 330 -17.11 -3.01 -12.00
CA CYS A 330 -17.05 -1.69 -12.62
C CYS A 330 -17.36 -1.71 -14.13
N LEU A 331 -18.62 -1.93 -14.50
CA LEU A 331 -19.13 -1.63 -15.82
C LEU A 331 -19.34 -0.11 -15.86
N TYR A 332 -18.49 0.56 -16.63
CA TYR A 332 -18.63 1.91 -17.16
C TYR A 332 -20.08 2.44 -17.13
N GLU A 333 -20.31 3.60 -16.50
CA GLU A 333 -21.46 4.43 -16.85
C GLU A 333 -21.17 5.08 -18.22
N PRO A 334 -22.01 4.90 -19.25
CA PRO A 334 -21.84 5.62 -20.51
C PRO A 334 -22.02 7.12 -20.29
N GLU A 335 -21.08 7.95 -20.73
CA GLU A 335 -21.10 9.41 -20.55
C GLU A 335 -22.24 10.13 -21.30
N HIS A 336 -23.10 9.44 -22.06
CA HIS A 336 -24.23 10.06 -22.74
C HIS A 336 -25.51 9.19 -22.69
N PRO A 337 -26.65 9.74 -22.21
CA PRO A 337 -27.95 9.10 -22.41
C PRO A 337 -28.28 9.11 -23.91
N LEU A 338 -28.65 7.95 -24.46
CA LEU A 338 -29.18 7.88 -25.83
C LEU A 338 -30.39 8.79 -25.95
N ASP A 339 -30.26 9.78 -26.83
CA ASP A 339 -31.30 10.75 -27.17
C ASP A 339 -32.54 10.00 -27.66
N THR A 340 -33.61 10.02 -26.88
CA THR A 340 -34.88 9.36 -27.20
C THR A 340 -35.69 10.19 -28.19
N THR A 341 -35.12 10.49 -29.36
CA THR A 341 -35.90 10.98 -30.51
C THR A 341 -35.23 10.64 -31.83
N VAL A 342 -35.55 9.48 -32.40
CA VAL A 342 -35.64 9.33 -33.87
C VAL A 342 -36.79 8.36 -34.20
N VAL A 343 -37.87 8.98 -34.69
CA VAL A 343 -39.04 8.53 -35.50
C VAL A 343 -39.46 7.06 -35.45
#